data_AF-A0A4P7RBE8-F1
#
_entry.id   AF-A0A4P7RBE8-F1
#
_cell.length_a   1.000
_cell.length_b   1.000
_cell.length_c   1.000
_cell.angle_alpha   90.00
_cell.angle_beta   90.00
_cell.angle_gamma   90.00
#
_symmetry.space_group_name_H-M   'P 1'
#
loop_
_entity.id
_entity.type
_entity.pdbx_description
1 polymer ?
#
loop_
_entity_poly.entity_id
_entity_poly.type
_entity_poly.pdbx_seq_one_letter_code
_entity_poly.pdbx_strand_id
1 'polypeptide(L)' 'MIKHAGALIAVTLLIAGCATSKPFWAKPNISADDTYTELSECRFKVGVSKVDDSDKDLLVAHCMRGKGFRLLANQS' A
#
# COMPACT_ATOMS: atom_id res chain seq x y z
N MET A 1 -16.00 -8.11 48.76
CA MET A 1 -15.01 -7.26 48.09
C MET A 1 -14.85 -7.69 46.63
N ILE A 2 -15.80 -7.38 45.73
CA ILE A 2 -15.64 -7.53 44.27
C ILE A 2 -16.55 -6.48 43.63
N LYS A 3 -16.05 -5.25 43.38
CA LYS A 3 -16.84 -4.15 42.76
C LYS A 3 -16.18 -3.52 41.52
N HIS A 4 -15.06 -4.07 41.04
CA HIS A 4 -14.29 -3.48 39.93
C HIS A 4 -14.18 -4.38 38.68
N ALA A 5 -14.90 -5.51 38.64
CA ALA A 5 -14.84 -6.43 37.50
C ALA A 5 -15.48 -5.87 36.20
N GLY A 6 -16.40 -4.90 36.30
CA GLY A 6 -17.10 -4.36 35.14
C GLY A 6 -16.33 -3.34 34.31
N ALA A 7 -15.32 -2.67 34.88
CA ALA A 7 -14.62 -1.57 34.20
C ALA A 7 -13.48 -2.02 33.28
N LEU A 8 -12.97 -3.24 33.45
CA LEU A 8 -11.81 -3.75 32.69
C LEU A 8 -12.18 -4.29 31.30
N ILE A 9 -13.43 -4.70 31.07
CA ILE A 9 -13.87 -5.30 29.80
C ILE A 9 -14.10 -4.23 28.70
N ALA A 10 -14.39 -2.98 29.08
CA ALA A 10 -14.68 -1.92 28.13
C ALA A 10 -13.43 -1.41 27.36
N VAL A 11 -12.22 -1.62 27.89
CA VAL A 11 -10.98 -1.07 27.32
C VAL A 11 -10.43 -1.96 26.18
N THR A 12 -10.70 -3.26 26.19
CA THR A 12 -10.19 -4.20 25.17
C THR A 12 -10.93 -4.12 23.83
N LEU A 13 -12.13 -3.53 23.80
CA LEU A 13 -12.91 -3.36 22.57
C LEU A 13 -12.44 -2.18 21.70
N LEU A 14 -11.63 -1.26 22.25
CA LEU A 14 -11.17 -0.07 21.52
C LEU A 14 -9.84 -0.26 20.77
N ILE A 15 -9.15 -1.40 20.96
CA ILE A 15 -7.86 -1.71 20.30
C ILE A 15 -7.99 -2.56 19.04
N ALA A 16 -9.22 -2.88 18.59
CA ALA A 16 -9.44 -3.41 17.25
C ALA A 16 -9.36 -2.28 16.19
N GLY A 17 -8.25 -1.54 16.18
CA GLY A 17 -7.96 -0.56 15.13
C GLY A 17 -7.61 -1.30 13.85
N CYS A 18 -8.37 -1.02 12.77
CA CYS A 18 -8.18 -1.63 11.45
C CYS A 18 -6.74 -1.49 10.97
N ALA A 19 -5.96 -2.58 11.01
CA ALA A 19 -4.76 -2.72 10.21
C ALA A 19 -5.19 -2.91 8.74
N THR A 20 -5.69 -1.83 8.11
CA THR A 20 -6.01 -1.84 6.69
C THR A 20 -4.69 -1.82 5.92
N SER A 21 -4.35 -2.95 5.33
CA SER A 21 -3.25 -3.09 4.41
C SER A 21 -3.47 -2.20 3.19
N LYS A 22 -2.59 -1.22 3.00
CA LYS A 22 -2.57 -0.46 1.74
C LYS A 22 -1.99 -1.33 0.64
N PRO A 23 -2.47 -1.20 -0.60
CA PRO A 23 -1.89 -1.91 -1.72
C PRO A 23 -0.43 -1.45 -1.92
N PHE A 24 0.45 -2.39 -2.25
CA PHE A 24 1.86 -2.15 -2.48
C PHE A 24 2.36 -2.93 -3.70
N TRP A 25 3.37 -2.39 -4.39
CA TRP A 25 4.01 -3.07 -5.50
C TRP A 25 4.99 -4.12 -4.98
N ALA A 26 5.01 -5.29 -5.60
CA ALA A 26 5.93 -6.36 -5.23
C ALA A 26 6.43 -7.12 -6.47
N LYS A 27 7.66 -7.62 -6.38
CA LYS A 27 8.29 -8.52 -7.34
C LYS A 27 9.20 -9.49 -6.57
N PRO A 28 9.26 -10.79 -6.93
CA PRO A 28 10.13 -11.74 -6.23
C PRO A 28 11.58 -11.29 -6.22
N ASN A 29 12.25 -11.46 -5.08
CA ASN A 29 13.67 -11.17 -4.87
C ASN A 29 14.08 -9.69 -5.06
N ILE A 30 13.14 -8.76 -4.96
CA ILE A 30 13.40 -7.31 -5.04
C ILE A 30 13.08 -6.68 -3.68
N SER A 31 13.97 -5.81 -3.19
CA SER A 31 13.78 -5.13 -1.92
C SER A 31 12.67 -4.07 -2.00
N ALA A 32 12.19 -3.61 -0.85
CA ALA A 32 11.24 -2.49 -0.80
C ALA A 32 11.84 -1.20 -1.37
N ASP A 33 13.13 -0.96 -1.12
CA ASP A 33 13.86 0.23 -1.59
C ASP A 33 14.05 0.21 -3.11
N ASP A 34 14.40 -0.95 -3.67
CA ASP A 34 14.47 -1.13 -5.12
C ASP A 34 13.10 -0.96 -5.76
N THR A 35 12.05 -1.52 -5.13
CA THR A 35 10.67 -1.32 -5.59
C THR A 35 10.27 0.15 -5.60
N TYR A 36 10.67 0.90 -4.57
CA TYR A 36 10.43 2.35 -4.49
C TYR A 36 11.20 3.12 -5.58
N THR A 37 12.44 2.71 -5.87
CA THR A 37 13.26 3.27 -6.94
C THR A 37 12.59 3.07 -8.30
N GLU A 38 12.12 1.85 -8.59
CA GLU A 38 11.41 1.52 -9.83
C GLU A 38 10.08 2.28 -9.97
N LEU A 39 9.32 2.41 -8.88
CA LEU A 39 8.09 3.21 -8.85
C LEU A 39 8.36 4.69 -9.12
N SER A 40 9.45 5.23 -8.56
CA SER A 40 9.87 6.61 -8.78
C SER A 40 10.24 6.86 -10.24
N GLU A 41 10.94 5.91 -10.88
CA GLU A 41 11.24 5.99 -12.31
C GLU A 41 9.95 6.02 -13.15
N CYS A 42 9.01 5.12 -12.87
CA CYS A 42 7.73 5.07 -13.57
C CYS A 42 6.93 6.37 -13.42
N ARG A 43 6.86 6.92 -12.20
CA ARG A 43 6.20 8.21 -11.93
C ARG A 43 6.86 9.36 -12.67
N PHE A 44 8.20 9.41 -12.68
CA PHE A 44 8.93 10.44 -13.40
C PHE A 44 8.63 10.38 -14.90
N LYS A 45 8.77 9.20 -15.51
CA LYS A 45 8.55 8.98 -16.95
C LYS A 45 7.14 9.40 -17.39
N VAL A 46 6.12 9.03 -16.60
CA VAL A 46 4.74 9.45 -16.85
C VAL A 46 4.55 10.94 -16.60
N GLY A 47 5.13 11.49 -15.54
CA GLY A 47 5.00 12.90 -15.17
C GLY A 47 5.60 13.86 -16.19
N VAL A 48 6.65 13.46 -16.91
CA VAL A 48 7.24 14.25 -18.01
C VAL A 48 6.59 13.97 -19.37
N SER A 49 5.68 12.99 -19.44
CA SER A 49 4.90 12.71 -20.65
C SER A 49 3.71 13.67 -20.73
N LYS A 50 3.36 14.13 -21.93
CA LYS A 50 2.21 15.02 -22.18
C LYS A 50 0.89 14.23 -22.17
N VAL A 51 0.57 13.63 -21.03
CA VAL A 51 -0.64 12.84 -20.80
C VAL A 51 -1.55 13.55 -19.80
N ASP A 52 -2.85 13.31 -19.90
CA ASP A 52 -3.83 13.86 -18.98
C ASP A 52 -3.62 13.30 -17.56
N ASP A 53 -3.92 14.12 -16.54
CA ASP A 53 -3.75 13.73 -15.14
C ASP A 53 -4.58 12.50 -14.76
N SER A 54 -5.75 12.32 -15.39
CA SER A 54 -6.61 11.15 -15.21
C SER A 54 -5.94 9.84 -15.59
N ASP A 55 -4.98 9.89 -16.52
CA ASP A 55 -4.35 8.70 -17.10
C ASP A 55 -3.03 8.38 -16.41
N LYS A 56 -2.47 9.30 -15.61
CA LYS A 56 -1.15 9.15 -15.00
C LYS A 56 -1.04 7.91 -14.12
N ASP A 57 -2.01 7.68 -13.25
CA ASP A 57 -1.99 6.52 -12.35
C ASP A 57 -2.08 5.20 -13.11
N LEU A 58 -2.92 5.16 -14.16
CA LEU A 58 -3.05 4.00 -15.03
C LEU A 58 -1.73 3.71 -15.75
N LEU A 59 -1.07 4.74 -16.29
CA LEU A 59 0.21 4.62 -16.99
C LEU A 59 1.36 4.23 -16.06
N VAL A 60 1.40 4.76 -14.83
CA VAL A 60 2.36 4.31 -13.80
C VAL A 60 2.14 2.84 -13.50
N ALA A 61 0.89 2.40 -13.37
CA ALA A 61 0.55 1.00 -13.14
C ALA A 61 0.93 0.11 -14.33
N HIS A 62 0.78 0.58 -15.58
CA HIS A 62 1.29 -0.13 -16.77
C HIS A 62 2.81 -0.25 -16.77
N CYS A 63 3.52 0.83 -16.46
CA CYS A 63 4.97 0.83 -16.35
C CYS A 63 5.47 -0.19 -15.32
N MET A 64 4.90 -0.19 -14.11
CA MET A 64 5.24 -1.16 -13.05
C MET A 64 4.96 -2.60 -13.48
N ARG A 65 3.81 -2.87 -14.10
CA ARG A 65 3.46 -4.21 -14.59
C ARG A 65 4.40 -4.67 -15.72
N GLY A 66 4.82 -3.76 -16.60
CA GLY A 66 5.80 -4.02 -17.66
C GLY A 66 7.18 -4.40 -17.11
N LYS A 67 7.58 -3.83 -15.97
CA LYS A 67 8.80 -4.20 -15.23
C LYS A 67 8.67 -5.50 -14.41
N GLY A 68 7.49 -6.13 -14.43
CA GLY A 68 7.20 -7.40 -13.77
C GLY A 68 6.68 -7.28 -12.34
N PHE A 69 6.37 -6.07 -11.85
CA PHE A 69 5.75 -5.88 -10.55
C PHE A 69 4.26 -6.24 -10.59
N ARG A 70 3.73 -6.60 -9.43
CA ARG A 70 2.29 -6.82 -9.20
C ARG A 70 1.84 -5.96 -8.03
N LEU A 71 0.64 -5.39 -8.16
CA LEU A 71 0.01 -4.65 -7.07
C LEU A 71 -0.69 -5.66 -6.18
N LEU A 72 -0.20 -5.81 -4.96
CA LEU A 72 -0.77 -6.70 -3.95
C LEU A 72 -1.52 -5.83 -2.94
N ALA A 73 -2.74 -6.22 -2.59
CA ALA A 73 -3.35 -5.83 -1.33
C ALA A 73 -3.17 -7.04 -0.42
N ASN A 74 -2.52 -6.89 0.73
CA ASN A 74 -2.50 -7.98 1.70
C ASN A 74 -3.97 -8.25 2.08
N GLN A 75 -4.52 -9.40 1.70
CA GLN A 75 -5.76 -9.90 2.31
C GLN A 75 -5.33 -10.34 3.71
N SER A 76 -5.59 -9.49 4.71
CA SER A 76 -5.40 -9.85 6.12
C SER A 76 -6.08 -11.18 6.45
#